data_AF-N9DQY2-F1
#
_entry.id   AF-N9DQY2-F1
#
_cell.length_a   1.000
_cell.length_b   1.000
_cell.length_c   1.000
_cell.angle_alpha   90.00
_cell.angle_beta   90.00
_cell.angle_gamma   90.00
#
_symmetry.space_group_name_H-M   'P 1'
#
loop_
_entity.id
_entity.type
_entity.pdbx_description
1 polymer ?
#
loop_
_entity_poly.entity_id
_entity_poly.type
_entity_poly.pdbx_seq_one_letter_code
_entity_poly.pdbx_strand_id
1 'polypeptide(L)'
;MKKTYLTVLLMLFASGAIAADNKKLPQNQTADDQVQESTATNYRVTTRPEIVGLWGMEIPNNRKCREYYNFKSNNEVVIKSGAEWSTGVYDYQPSQDQGLQLPALILQVKYDNNEVDCSGNQSDQTGEISQYFVQWQNPSTISFCSNEKAEQCFATLRRVLP
;
A
#
# COMPACT_ATOMS: atom_id res chain seq x y z
N MET A 1 -1.33 -53.64 4.42
CA MET A 1 0.05 -53.80 4.95
C MET A 1 0.96 -54.33 3.85
N LYS A 2 1.92 -53.53 3.38
CA LYS A 2 3.33 -53.90 3.08
C LYS A 2 3.99 -52.76 2.28
N LYS A 3 4.97 -52.13 2.95
CA LYS A 3 6.03 -51.24 2.42
C LYS A 3 7.00 -52.12 1.59
N THR A 4 7.83 -51.74 0.63
CA THR A 4 8.75 -50.62 0.30
C THR A 4 9.17 -50.87 -1.18
N TYR A 5 9.73 -49.95 -1.99
CA TYR A 5 11.14 -49.51 -2.12
C TYR A 5 11.16 -48.39 -3.21
N LEU A 6 11.61 -47.17 -2.93
CA LEU A 6 12.97 -46.61 -3.13
C LEU A 6 13.67 -46.95 -4.46
N THR A 7 13.62 -46.01 -5.41
CA THR A 7 14.67 -45.82 -6.42
C THR A 7 14.82 -44.33 -6.72
N VAL A 8 15.90 -43.76 -6.17
CA VAL A 8 16.45 -42.46 -6.54
C VAL A 8 17.29 -42.68 -7.79
N LEU A 9 17.00 -41.96 -8.89
CA LEU A 9 17.91 -41.87 -10.03
C LEU A 9 18.32 -40.40 -10.23
N LEU A 10 19.58 -40.16 -9.92
CA LEU A 10 20.35 -38.95 -10.16
C LEU A 10 20.63 -38.84 -11.67
N MET A 11 20.30 -37.73 -12.32
CA MET A 11 20.95 -37.34 -13.56
C MET A 11 21.37 -35.88 -13.52
N LEU A 12 22.64 -35.71 -13.89
CA LEU A 12 23.48 -34.54 -13.75
C LEU A 12 23.78 -33.99 -15.15
N PHE A 13 23.92 -32.66 -15.21
CA PHE A 13 24.62 -31.83 -16.20
C PHE A 13 24.10 -31.75 -17.64
N ALA A 14 23.74 -30.52 -18.02
CA ALA A 14 24.33 -29.87 -19.20
C ALA A 14 24.21 -28.33 -19.07
N SER A 15 25.31 -27.70 -18.68
CA SER A 15 25.49 -26.25 -18.78
C SER A 15 25.76 -25.89 -20.23
N GLY A 16 24.80 -25.24 -20.90
CA GLY A 16 25.02 -24.58 -22.18
C GLY A 16 25.34 -23.11 -21.97
N ALA A 17 26.63 -22.77 -21.85
CA ALA A 17 27.08 -21.39 -21.95
C ALA A 17 27.13 -21.00 -23.43
N ILE A 18 26.23 -20.10 -23.86
CA ILE A 18 26.30 -19.50 -25.19
C ILE A 18 27.32 -18.35 -25.12
N ALA A 19 28.46 -18.54 -25.78
CA ALA A 19 29.38 -17.46 -26.12
C ALA A 19 28.85 -16.75 -27.37
N ALA A 20 28.60 -15.44 -27.28
CA ALA A 20 28.31 -14.59 -28.44
C ALA A 20 29.49 -13.66 -28.70
N ASP A 21 30.08 -13.82 -29.88
CA ASP A 21 31.23 -13.10 -30.41
C ASP A 21 30.98 -11.59 -30.55
N ASN A 22 31.97 -10.81 -30.14
CA ASN A 22 32.06 -9.37 -30.37
C ASN A 22 32.31 -9.06 -31.85
N LYS A 23 31.33 -8.48 -32.55
CA LYS A 23 31.56 -7.76 -33.80
C LYS A 23 31.12 -6.30 -33.66
N LYS A 24 32.11 -5.41 -33.54
CA LYS A 24 31.99 -3.96 -33.76
C LYS A 24 31.86 -3.67 -35.26
N LEU A 25 30.88 -2.87 -35.65
CA LEU A 25 30.81 -2.05 -36.88
C LEU A 25 29.78 -0.91 -36.65
N PRO A 26 29.78 0.19 -37.43
CA PRO A 26 30.07 1.53 -36.93
C PRO A 26 28.89 2.53 -36.94
N GLN A 27 29.04 3.57 -36.10
CA GLN A 27 28.50 4.94 -36.12
C GLN A 27 27.35 5.29 -37.09
N ASN A 28 26.21 5.79 -36.55
CA ASN A 28 25.66 7.09 -36.96
C ASN A 28 24.64 7.69 -35.97
N GLN A 29 24.61 9.02 -36.01
CA GLN A 29 24.16 10.01 -35.02
C GLN A 29 22.62 10.18 -34.90
N THR A 30 22.24 11.11 -34.00
CA THR A 30 20.94 11.75 -33.71
C THR A 30 20.05 10.99 -32.70
N ALA A 31 19.50 11.59 -31.63
CA ALA A 31 19.22 12.99 -31.31
C ALA A 31 19.28 13.24 -29.77
N ASP A 32 19.32 14.51 -29.40
CA ASP A 32 19.30 15.10 -28.06
C ASP A 32 18.55 14.31 -26.97
N ASP A 33 19.26 14.05 -25.87
CA ASP A 33 18.68 14.22 -24.54
C ASP A 33 19.66 15.09 -23.75
N GLN A 34 19.31 16.38 -23.66
CA GLN A 34 20.03 17.40 -22.91
C GLN A 34 19.97 17.04 -21.42
N VAL A 35 20.97 16.29 -20.94
CA VAL A 35 21.29 16.21 -19.52
C VAL A 35 21.80 17.58 -19.11
N GLN A 36 20.89 18.43 -18.61
CA GLN A 36 21.28 19.71 -18.03
C GLN A 36 22.02 19.45 -16.72
N GLU A 37 23.34 19.61 -16.81
CA GLU A 37 24.32 19.63 -15.75
C GLU A 37 23.89 20.65 -14.67
N SER A 38 23.42 20.15 -13.53
CA SER A 38 23.17 20.97 -12.34
C SER A 38 24.30 20.73 -11.34
N THR A 39 24.92 21.84 -10.93
CA THR A 39 25.92 21.93 -9.88
C THR A 39 25.58 21.03 -8.68
N ALA A 40 26.50 20.13 -8.31
CA ALA A 40 26.35 19.12 -7.27
C ALA A 40 25.89 19.72 -5.93
N THR A 41 24.58 19.68 -5.70
CA THR A 41 23.95 19.86 -4.40
C THR A 41 23.53 18.47 -3.93
N ASN A 42 23.90 18.09 -2.70
CA ASN A 42 23.55 16.79 -2.12
C ASN A 42 22.06 16.77 -1.70
N TYR A 43 21.13 16.96 -2.63
CA TYR A 43 19.71 16.82 -2.36
C TYR A 43 19.30 15.35 -2.48
N ARG A 44 18.51 14.86 -1.51
CA ARG A 44 17.89 13.53 -1.57
C ARG A 44 16.40 13.72 -1.76
N VAL A 45 15.89 13.37 -2.93
CA VAL A 45 14.44 13.29 -3.18
C VAL A 45 13.93 12.01 -2.53
N THR A 46 12.95 12.13 -1.64
CA THR A 46 12.20 10.99 -1.10
C THR A 46 10.75 11.14 -1.49
N THR A 47 10.18 10.12 -2.12
CA THR A 47 8.75 10.04 -2.36
C THR A 47 8.05 9.54 -1.09
N ARG A 48 6.80 9.95 -0.90
CA ARG A 48 5.95 9.48 0.20
C ARG A 48 4.69 8.87 -0.42
N PRO A 49 4.13 7.79 0.16
CA PRO A 49 2.84 7.29 -0.30
C PRO A 49 1.78 8.38 -0.25
N GLU A 50 0.95 8.48 -1.29
CA GLU A 50 -0.09 9.52 -1.41
C GLU A 50 -1.11 9.49 -0.27
N ILE A 51 -1.32 8.31 0.33
CA ILE A 51 -2.24 8.10 1.46
C ILE A 51 -1.74 8.74 2.77
N VAL A 52 -0.46 9.10 2.89
CA VAL A 52 0.11 9.69 4.11
C VAL A 52 -0.64 10.95 4.49
N GLY A 53 -0.96 11.09 5.78
CA GLY A 53 -1.67 12.23 6.35
C GLY A 53 -2.79 11.83 7.32
N LEU A 54 -3.46 12.84 7.86
CA LEU A 54 -4.63 12.68 8.71
C LEU A 54 -5.90 12.70 7.88
N TRP A 55 -6.76 11.72 8.12
CA TRP A 55 -8.02 11.53 7.41
C TRP A 55 -9.15 11.35 8.41
N GLY A 56 -10.26 12.04 8.20
CA GLY A 56 -11.48 11.88 9.00
C GLY A 56 -12.55 11.13 8.21
N MET A 57 -13.02 10.02 8.77
CA MET A 57 -14.16 9.24 8.29
C MET A 57 -15.44 9.69 9.00
N GLU A 58 -16.50 9.91 8.23
CA GLU A 58 -17.84 10.13 8.78
C GLU A 58 -18.55 8.78 8.96
N ILE A 59 -19.02 8.49 10.17
CA ILE A 59 -19.79 7.26 10.43
C ILE A 59 -21.20 7.43 9.87
N PRO A 60 -21.68 6.55 8.97
CA PRO A 60 -22.98 6.68 8.31
C PRO A 60 -24.16 6.90 9.27
N ASN A 61 -24.12 6.24 10.44
CA ASN A 61 -25.17 6.27 11.46
C ASN A 61 -24.88 7.19 12.66
N ASN A 62 -23.70 7.81 12.72
CA ASN A 62 -23.32 8.73 13.80
C ASN A 62 -22.43 9.86 13.28
N ARG A 63 -23.04 10.83 12.59
CA ARG A 63 -22.32 11.98 12.02
C ARG A 63 -21.70 12.92 13.07
N LYS A 64 -21.97 12.72 14.37
CA LYS A 64 -21.37 13.50 15.46
C LYS A 64 -19.99 12.98 15.85
N CYS A 65 -19.72 11.71 15.60
CA CYS A 65 -18.42 11.10 15.81
C CYS A 65 -17.68 11.00 14.47
N ARG A 66 -16.40 11.35 14.48
CA ARG A 66 -15.50 11.17 13.34
C ARG A 66 -14.41 10.23 13.78
N GLU A 67 -14.18 9.21 12.98
CA GLU A 67 -13.05 8.33 13.16
C GLU A 67 -11.86 8.90 12.38
N TYR A 68 -10.69 8.94 13.00
CA TYR A 68 -9.50 9.53 12.42
C TYR A 68 -8.45 8.47 12.13
N TYR A 69 -7.89 8.52 10.93
CA TYR A 69 -6.77 7.70 10.50
C TYR A 69 -5.57 8.60 10.24
N ASN A 70 -4.48 8.41 10.99
CA ASN A 70 -3.23 9.11 10.77
C ASN A 70 -2.20 8.16 10.17
N PHE A 71 -2.12 8.12 8.84
CA PHE A 71 -1.13 7.34 8.11
C PHE A 71 0.22 8.05 8.11
N LYS A 72 1.19 7.52 8.85
CA LYS A 72 2.54 8.09 8.97
C LYS A 72 3.43 7.60 7.84
N SER A 73 4.44 8.40 7.48
CA SER A 73 5.38 8.06 6.38
C SER A 73 6.26 6.84 6.63
N ASN A 74 6.28 6.29 7.84
CA ASN A 74 7.04 5.10 8.23
C ASN A 74 6.16 3.83 8.31
N ASN A 75 5.04 3.79 7.58
CA ASN A 75 4.11 2.66 7.55
C ASN A 75 3.39 2.39 8.87
N GLU A 76 3.42 3.30 9.83
CA GLU A 76 2.58 3.24 11.04
C GLU A 76 1.25 3.96 10.81
N VAL A 77 0.21 3.48 11.46
CA VAL A 77 -1.09 4.16 11.52
C VAL A 77 -1.52 4.31 12.97
N VAL A 78 -2.14 5.47 13.28
CA VAL A 78 -2.90 5.67 14.52
C VAL A 78 -4.34 5.90 14.13
N ILE A 79 -5.24 5.12 14.72
CA ILE A 79 -6.68 5.23 14.48
C ILE A 79 -7.33 5.70 15.77
N LYS A 80 -8.29 6.62 15.67
CA LYS A 80 -9.07 7.09 16.83
C LYS A 80 -10.55 7.06 16.48
N SER A 81 -11.32 6.28 17.22
CA SER A 81 -12.78 6.16 17.07
C SER A 81 -13.44 6.37 18.44
N GLY A 82 -14.05 7.53 18.69
CA GLY A 82 -14.62 7.81 20.02
C GLY A 82 -13.55 7.80 21.14
N ALA A 83 -13.75 6.93 22.14
CA ALA A 83 -12.79 6.71 23.23
C ALA A 83 -11.71 5.67 22.85
N GLU A 84 -11.99 4.83 21.86
CA GLU A 84 -11.04 3.89 21.27
C GLU A 84 -9.92 4.60 20.52
N TRP A 85 -8.71 4.12 20.72
CA TRP A 85 -7.57 4.41 19.87
C TRP A 85 -6.72 3.17 19.70
N SER A 86 -6.28 2.96 18.47
CA SER A 86 -5.45 1.83 18.11
C SER A 86 -4.21 2.31 17.35
N THR A 87 -3.19 1.48 17.38
CA THR A 87 -1.98 1.67 16.58
C THR A 87 -1.75 0.43 15.74
N GLY A 88 -1.21 0.65 14.55
CA GLY A 88 -1.01 -0.42 13.60
C GLY A 88 0.12 -0.13 12.64
N VAL A 89 0.28 -1.06 11.71
CA VAL A 89 1.09 -0.87 10.52
C VAL A 89 0.19 -0.98 9.29
N TYR A 90 0.60 -0.34 8.22
CA TYR A 90 -0.11 -0.44 6.95
C TYR A 90 0.84 -0.63 5.77
N ASP A 91 0.36 -1.35 4.77
CA ASP A 91 0.98 -1.44 3.45
C ASP A 91 0.04 -0.81 2.43
N TYR A 92 0.54 0.18 1.69
CA TYR A 92 -0.21 0.88 0.68
C TYR A 92 0.41 0.60 -0.69
N GLN A 93 -0.36 -0.08 -1.53
CA GLN A 93 0.05 -0.51 -2.85
C GLN A 93 -0.60 0.41 -3.87
N PRO A 94 0.12 1.42 -4.40
CA PRO A 94 -0.42 2.29 -5.42
C PRO A 94 -0.80 1.49 -6.67
N SER A 95 -1.79 1.97 -7.40
CA SER A 95 -2.16 1.37 -8.68
C SER A 95 -1.03 1.54 -9.69
N GLN A 96 -0.67 0.46 -10.39
CA GLN A 96 0.31 0.49 -11.47
C GLN A 96 -0.26 1.20 -12.71
N ASP A 97 -1.57 1.08 -12.92
CA ASP A 97 -2.30 1.64 -14.05
C ASP A 97 -3.43 2.55 -13.54
N GLN A 98 -3.15 3.86 -13.52
CA GLN A 98 -4.11 4.87 -13.05
C GLN A 98 -5.43 4.76 -13.82
N GLY A 99 -6.52 4.50 -13.08
CA GLY A 99 -7.88 4.41 -13.61
C GLY A 99 -8.34 3.00 -14.01
N LEU A 100 -7.46 2.00 -14.04
CA LEU A 100 -7.83 0.60 -14.32
C LEU A 100 -7.97 -0.24 -13.05
N GLN A 101 -7.13 0.02 -12.05
CA GLN A 101 -7.15 -0.69 -10.77
C GLN A 101 -7.14 0.31 -9.62
N LEU A 102 -7.88 0.01 -8.56
CA LEU A 102 -7.79 0.77 -7.32
C LEU A 102 -6.53 0.38 -6.54
N PRO A 103 -5.81 1.35 -5.95
CA PRO A 103 -4.80 1.07 -4.93
C PRO A 103 -5.35 0.17 -3.82
N ALA A 104 -4.51 -0.73 -3.31
CA ALA A 104 -4.84 -1.57 -2.17
C ALA A 104 -4.20 -1.00 -0.88
N LEU A 105 -4.92 -1.12 0.23
CA LEU A 105 -4.46 -0.76 1.56
C LEU A 105 -4.68 -1.97 2.47
N ILE A 106 -3.59 -2.51 3.02
CA ILE A 106 -3.64 -3.55 4.04
C ILE A 106 -3.29 -2.89 5.36
N LEU A 107 -4.12 -3.08 6.37
CA LEU A 107 -3.93 -2.55 7.72
C LEU A 107 -3.84 -3.71 8.69
N GLN A 108 -2.86 -3.67 9.59
CA GLN A 108 -2.79 -4.58 10.72
C GLN A 108 -2.76 -3.80 12.02
N VAL A 109 -3.74 -4.05 12.89
CA VAL A 109 -3.79 -3.48 14.24
C VAL A 109 -2.74 -4.19 15.11
N LYS A 110 -1.86 -3.42 15.74
CA LYS A 110 -0.81 -3.91 16.64
C LYS A 110 -1.17 -3.76 18.11
N TYR A 111 -1.95 -2.75 18.44
CA TYR A 111 -2.44 -2.49 19.78
C TYR A 111 -3.78 -1.77 19.70
N ASP A 112 -4.69 -2.15 20.58
CA ASP A 112 -5.98 -1.51 20.82
C ASP A 112 -6.14 -1.26 22.33
N ASN A 113 -6.74 -0.14 22.71
CA ASN A 113 -7.02 0.15 24.12
C ASN A 113 -8.35 -0.46 24.62
N ASN A 114 -9.11 -1.12 23.75
CA ASN A 114 -10.39 -1.78 24.01
C ASN A 114 -11.40 -0.87 24.71
N GLU A 115 -11.50 0.37 24.25
CA GLU A 115 -12.52 1.35 24.68
C GLU A 115 -13.67 1.40 23.68
N VAL A 116 -14.70 2.20 23.96
CA VAL A 116 -15.87 2.31 23.09
C VAL A 116 -15.56 3.13 21.82
N ASP A 117 -15.87 2.55 20.65
CA ASP A 117 -15.73 3.14 19.32
C ASP A 117 -16.81 4.19 18.99
N CYS A 118 -16.73 4.82 17.81
CA CYS A 118 -17.77 5.77 17.36
C CYS A 118 -19.15 5.13 17.11
N SER A 119 -19.21 3.81 16.95
CA SER A 119 -20.44 3.03 16.74
C SER A 119 -21.09 2.60 18.08
N GLY A 120 -20.42 2.81 19.20
CA GLY A 120 -20.87 2.40 20.53
C GLY A 120 -20.50 0.96 20.91
N ASN A 121 -19.64 0.32 20.12
CA ASN A 121 -19.14 -1.02 20.39
C ASN A 121 -17.83 -0.95 21.17
N GLN A 122 -17.54 -1.99 21.96
CA GLN A 122 -16.27 -2.18 22.63
C GLN A 122 -15.77 -3.58 22.27
N SER A 123 -14.68 -3.64 21.49
CA SER A 123 -14.10 -4.89 21.04
C SER A 123 -12.61 -4.70 20.81
N ASP A 124 -11.78 -5.58 21.38
CA ASP A 124 -10.35 -5.57 21.13
C ASP A 124 -10.06 -6.03 19.69
N GLN A 125 -9.55 -5.13 18.86
CA GLN A 125 -9.17 -5.40 17.47
C GLN A 125 -7.67 -5.77 17.33
N THR A 126 -6.95 -6.01 18.43
CA THR A 126 -5.53 -6.34 18.39
C THR A 126 -5.26 -7.58 17.52
N GLY A 127 -4.37 -7.42 16.53
CA GLY A 127 -4.03 -8.48 15.59
C GLY A 127 -4.96 -8.60 14.37
N GLU A 128 -6.06 -7.83 14.32
CA GLU A 128 -6.93 -7.77 13.16
C GLU A 128 -6.15 -7.30 11.92
N ILE A 129 -6.43 -7.96 10.79
CA ILE A 129 -5.90 -7.58 9.48
C ILE A 129 -7.10 -7.24 8.58
N SER A 130 -7.09 -6.04 8.03
CA SER A 130 -8.14 -5.54 7.15
C SER A 130 -7.52 -5.15 5.81
N GLN A 131 -8.22 -5.46 4.72
CA GLN A 131 -7.83 -5.03 3.37
C GLN A 131 -8.93 -4.16 2.77
N TYR A 132 -8.52 -3.02 2.23
CA TYR A 132 -9.39 -2.07 1.55
C TYR A 132 -8.84 -1.74 0.17
N PHE A 133 -9.74 -1.37 -0.74
CA PHE A 133 -9.38 -0.71 -1.98
C PHE A 133 -9.68 0.78 -1.86
N VAL A 134 -8.72 1.62 -2.23
CA VAL A 134 -8.79 3.07 -2.01
C VAL A 134 -9.19 3.77 -3.31
N GLN A 135 -10.43 4.21 -3.39
CA GLN A 135 -10.89 5.02 -4.51
C GLN A 135 -10.63 6.50 -4.24
N TRP A 136 -9.73 7.10 -5.01
CA TRP A 136 -9.49 8.54 -4.99
C TRP A 136 -10.58 9.28 -5.76
N GLN A 137 -11.31 10.17 -5.09
CA GLN A 137 -12.26 11.08 -5.75
C GLN A 137 -11.57 12.39 -6.16
N ASN A 138 -10.64 12.86 -5.32
CA ASN A 138 -9.76 14.01 -5.54
C ASN A 138 -8.62 13.96 -4.49
N PRO A 139 -7.62 14.87 -4.50
CA PRO A 139 -6.48 14.82 -3.56
C PRO A 139 -6.84 14.87 -2.06
N SER A 140 -8.06 15.31 -1.71
CA SER A 140 -8.55 15.49 -0.35
C SER A 140 -9.70 14.56 0.04
N THR A 141 -10.18 13.70 -0.86
CA THR A 141 -11.30 12.80 -0.60
C THR A 141 -11.03 11.42 -1.17
N ILE A 142 -11.12 10.40 -0.31
CA ILE A 142 -11.01 9.00 -0.68
C ILE A 142 -12.23 8.22 -0.20
N SER A 143 -12.50 7.08 -0.83
CA SER A 143 -13.41 6.07 -0.32
C SER A 143 -12.69 4.76 -0.07
N PHE A 144 -13.06 4.06 1.00
CA PHE A 144 -12.70 2.65 1.17
C PHE A 144 -13.77 1.77 0.57
N CYS A 145 -13.33 0.82 -0.25
CA CYS A 145 -14.16 -0.12 -0.98
C CYS A 145 -13.76 -1.56 -0.65
N SER A 146 -14.74 -2.47 -0.64
CA SER A 146 -14.55 -3.89 -0.36
C SER A 146 -14.03 -4.68 -1.56
N ASN A 147 -14.03 -4.06 -2.76
CA ASN A 147 -13.56 -4.68 -3.99
C ASN A 147 -12.77 -3.70 -4.86
N GLU A 148 -11.94 -4.27 -5.73
CA GLU A 148 -11.05 -3.56 -6.66
C GLU A 148 -11.76 -2.75 -7.75
N LYS A 149 -13.07 -2.98 -7.94
CA LYS A 149 -13.90 -2.34 -8.98
C LYS A 149 -14.66 -1.11 -8.50
N ALA A 150 -14.50 -0.72 -7.22
CA ALA A 150 -15.23 0.37 -6.60
C ALA A 150 -16.77 0.21 -6.58
N GLU A 151 -17.30 -1.01 -6.76
CA GLU A 151 -18.75 -1.24 -6.82
C GLU A 151 -19.41 -1.15 -5.43
N GLN A 152 -18.62 -1.36 -4.37
CA GLN A 152 -19.08 -1.38 -2.99
C GLN A 152 -18.11 -0.60 -2.11
N CYS A 153 -18.40 0.68 -1.94
CA CYS A 153 -17.64 1.56 -1.04
C CYS A 153 -18.48 1.89 0.20
N PHE A 154 -17.92 1.63 1.37
CA PHE A 154 -18.64 1.67 2.65
C PHE A 154 -18.25 2.85 3.53
N ALA A 155 -17.13 3.51 3.22
CA ALA A 155 -16.61 4.63 3.97
C ALA A 155 -16.06 5.71 3.03
N THR A 156 -16.29 6.97 3.40
CA THR A 156 -15.66 8.13 2.77
C THR A 156 -14.83 8.87 3.80
N LEU A 157 -13.57 9.12 3.47
CA LEU A 157 -12.62 9.82 4.30
C LEU A 157 -12.22 11.13 3.62
N ARG A 158 -12.15 12.19 4.43
CA ARG A 158 -11.67 13.51 3.99
C ARG A 158 -10.36 13.83 4.68
N ARG A 159 -9.41 14.35 3.90
CA ARG A 159 -8.11 14.78 4.40
C ARG A 159 -8.32 15.96 5.35
N VAL A 160 -7.74 15.88 6.54
CA VAL A 160 -7.69 16.99 7.49
C VAL A 160 -6.47 17.83 7.11
N LEU A 161 -6.72 18.98 6.46
CA LEU A 161 -5.67 19.93 6.09
C LEU A 161 -5.26 20.76 7.33
N PRO A 162 -3.97 21.14 7.46
CA PRO A 162 -3.51 22.10 8.45
C PRO A 162 -4.17 23.47 8.34
#